data_AF-A0A520K8A7-F1
#
_entry.id   AF-A0A520K8A7-F1
#
_cell.length_a   1.000
_cell.length_b   1.000
_cell.length_c   1.000
_cell.angle_alpha   90.00
_cell.angle_beta   90.00
_cell.angle_gamma   90.00
#
_symmetry.space_group_name_H-M   'P 1'
#
loop_
_entity.id
_entity.type
_entity.pdbx_description
1 polymer ?
#
loop_
_entity_poly.entity_id
_entity_poly.type
_entity_poly.pdbx_seq_one_letter_code
_entity_poly.pdbx_strand_id
1 'polypeptide(L)'
;MKNLSISYKIYIALIILLVILAAGNVFLPQALPEQELPASKPVLALVNAALMLVLYGGLGLLGLKLAQKLGFPNLWDENVSLKGKWQNQIFWIAAIFSALVFALGHLPAVMILFEFKTIAEIPAALMSEIILLNGIVSLFAAHYLKKYGFLAPVGIHFWTDIVWHVVWGAR
;
A
#
# COMPACT_ATOMS: atom_id res chain seq x y z
N MET A 1 -26.59 0.97 -15.17
CA MET A 1 -25.58 0.34 -14.28
C MET A 1 -26.30 -0.43 -13.19
N LYS A 2 -26.44 -1.75 -13.31
CA LYS A 2 -27.04 -2.61 -12.28
C LYS A 2 -26.28 -2.45 -10.96
N ASN A 3 -26.99 -2.49 -9.83
CA ASN A 3 -26.51 -2.19 -8.48
C ASN A 3 -25.14 -2.82 -8.14
N LEU A 4 -24.06 -2.04 -8.27
CA LEU A 4 -22.73 -2.40 -7.73
C LEU A 4 -22.85 -2.61 -6.21
N SER A 5 -22.14 -3.62 -5.69
CA SER A 5 -22.08 -3.81 -4.23
C SER A 5 -21.39 -2.62 -3.56
N ILE A 6 -21.68 -2.42 -2.27
CA ILE A 6 -21.08 -1.34 -1.47
C ILE A 6 -19.55 -1.42 -1.52
N SER A 7 -18.97 -2.62 -1.43
CA SER A 7 -17.52 -2.85 -1.54
C SER A 7 -16.94 -2.30 -2.84
N TYR A 8 -17.60 -2.53 -3.97
CA TYR A 8 -17.15 -1.99 -5.27
C TYR A 8 -17.29 -0.47 -5.34
N LYS A 9 -18.37 0.11 -4.81
CA LYS A 9 -18.56 1.56 -4.78
C LYS A 9 -17.46 2.25 -3.98
N ILE A 10 -17.15 1.72 -2.79
CA ILE A 10 -16.11 2.27 -1.93
C ILE A 10 -14.74 2.06 -2.55
N TYR A 11 -14.47 0.89 -3.11
CA TYR A 11 -13.23 0.61 -3.83
C TYR A 11 -12.99 1.65 -4.95
N ILE A 12 -14.00 1.89 -5.79
CA ILE A 12 -13.92 2.88 -6.87
C ILE A 12 -13.68 4.28 -6.30
N ALA A 13 -14.40 4.67 -5.24
CA ALA A 13 -14.21 5.97 -4.61
C ALA A 13 -12.79 6.16 -4.06
N LEU A 14 -12.23 5.15 -3.39
CA LEU A 14 -10.86 5.17 -2.85
C LEU A 14 -9.81 5.24 -3.97
N ILE A 15 -9.99 4.50 -5.07
CA ILE A 15 -9.07 4.56 -6.21
C ILE A 15 -9.13 5.92 -6.91
N ILE A 16 -10.34 6.49 -7.10
CA ILE A 16 -10.47 7.85 -7.66
C ILE A 16 -9.75 8.86 -6.76
N LEU A 17 -9.97 8.78 -5.45
CA LEU A 17 -9.29 9.64 -4.50
C LEU A 17 -7.76 9.47 -4.57
N LEU A 18 -7.26 8.24 -4.57
CA LEU A 18 -5.83 7.94 -4.69
C LEU A 18 -5.23 8.53 -5.96
N VAL A 19 -5.90 8.37 -7.11
CA VAL A 19 -5.44 8.88 -8.40
C VAL A 19 -5.36 10.42 -8.39
N ILE A 20 -6.38 11.08 -7.83
CA ILE A 20 -6.40 12.55 -7.71
C ILE A 20 -5.26 13.03 -6.78
N LEU A 21 -5.11 12.40 -5.61
CA LEU A 21 -4.07 12.76 -4.65
C LEU A 21 -2.66 12.52 -5.22
N ALA A 22 -2.44 11.42 -5.92
CA ALA A 22 -1.16 11.10 -6.54
C ALA A 22 -0.79 12.08 -7.67
N ALA A 23 -1.77 12.51 -8.47
CA ALA A 23 -1.56 13.55 -9.47
C ALA A 23 -1.25 14.90 -8.82
N GLY A 24 -2.01 15.27 -7.78
CA GLY A 24 -1.85 16.52 -7.04
C GLY A 24 -0.49 16.62 -6.34
N ASN A 25 0.01 15.50 -5.81
CA ASN A 25 1.28 15.43 -5.07
C ASN A 25 2.48 15.93 -5.91
N VAL A 26 2.44 15.80 -7.24
CA VAL A 26 3.50 16.27 -8.15
C VAL A 26 3.65 17.81 -8.13
N PHE A 27 2.60 18.53 -7.75
CA PHE A 27 2.60 19.99 -7.68
C PHE A 27 2.92 20.52 -6.28
N LEU A 28 2.96 19.65 -5.27
CA LEU A 28 3.26 20.04 -3.90
C LEU A 28 4.78 20.20 -3.69
N PRO A 29 5.19 21.12 -2.78
CA PRO A 29 6.58 21.25 -2.40
C PRO A 29 7.13 19.92 -1.88
N GLN A 30 8.30 19.52 -2.37
CA GLN A 30 9.01 18.33 -1.89
C GLN A 30 10.06 18.73 -0.86
N ALA A 31 10.36 17.85 0.09
CA ALA A 31 11.39 18.08 1.09
C ALA A 31 12.82 18.04 0.52
N LEU A 32 12.97 17.48 -0.68
CA LEU A 32 14.26 17.34 -1.38
C LEU A 32 14.55 18.56 -2.26
N PRO A 33 15.82 18.88 -2.53
CA PRO A 33 16.21 19.96 -3.43
C PRO A 33 15.52 19.82 -4.80
N GLU A 34 15.21 20.95 -5.45
CA GLU A 34 14.65 20.94 -6.80
C GLU A 34 15.64 20.27 -7.76
N GLN A 35 15.30 19.04 -8.15
CA GLN A 35 16.00 18.29 -9.18
C GLN A 35 15.38 18.60 -10.54
N GLU A 36 16.19 18.65 -11.59
CA GLU A 36 15.68 18.77 -12.95
C GLU A 36 14.79 17.56 -13.26
N LEU A 37 13.52 17.83 -13.56
CA LEU A 37 12.55 16.80 -13.84
C LEU A 37 12.75 16.26 -15.26
N PRO A 38 12.65 14.93 -15.48
CA PRO A 38 12.83 14.33 -16.81
C PRO A 38 11.71 14.69 -17.79
N ALA A 39 10.62 15.29 -17.30
CA ALA A 39 9.49 15.77 -18.07
C ALA A 39 8.78 16.92 -17.33
N SER A 40 7.83 17.58 -17.99
CA SER A 40 7.03 18.62 -17.36
C SER A 40 6.12 18.07 -16.24
N LYS A 41 5.86 18.87 -15.20
CA LYS A 41 5.01 18.48 -14.06
C LYS A 41 3.63 17.93 -14.49
N PRO A 42 2.91 18.50 -15.47
CA PRO A 42 1.65 17.93 -15.94
C PRO A 42 1.78 16.53 -16.55
N VAL A 43 2.86 16.27 -17.28
CA VAL A 43 3.12 14.94 -17.86
C VAL A 43 3.40 13.93 -16.75
N LEU A 44 4.23 14.31 -15.76
CA LEU A 44 4.50 13.45 -14.61
C LEU A 44 3.26 13.19 -13.76
N ALA A 45 2.40 14.19 -13.56
CA ALA A 45 1.13 14.03 -12.86
C ALA A 45 0.20 13.04 -13.58
N LEU A 46 0.11 13.13 -14.92
CA LEU A 46 -0.68 12.19 -15.72
C LEU A 46 -0.13 10.77 -15.67
N VAL A 47 1.20 10.62 -15.77
CA VAL A 47 1.88 9.32 -15.65
C VAL A 47 1.64 8.72 -14.26
N ASN A 48 1.80 9.50 -13.19
CA ASN A 48 1.55 9.04 -11.82
C ASN A 48 0.07 8.64 -11.64
N ALA A 49 -0.87 9.44 -12.13
CA ALA A 49 -2.29 9.10 -12.12
C ALA A 49 -2.57 7.77 -12.84
N ALA A 50 -2.01 7.58 -14.03
CA ALA A 50 -2.18 6.37 -14.82
C ALA A 50 -1.55 5.14 -14.13
N LEU A 51 -0.35 5.28 -13.56
CA LEU A 51 0.31 4.22 -12.79
C LEU A 51 -0.53 3.84 -11.56
N MET A 52 -1.05 4.81 -10.80
CA MET A 52 -1.90 4.53 -9.64
C MET A 52 -3.21 3.84 -10.05
N LEU A 53 -3.85 4.30 -11.12
CA LEU A 53 -5.08 3.70 -11.60
C LEU A 53 -4.86 2.26 -12.10
N VAL A 54 -3.82 2.02 -12.90
CA VAL A 54 -3.58 0.73 -13.54
C VAL A 54 -2.94 -0.26 -12.58
N LEU A 55 -1.88 0.12 -11.89
CA LEU A 55 -1.18 -0.78 -10.98
C LEU A 55 -1.97 -0.97 -9.70
N TYR A 56 -2.18 0.09 -8.92
CA TYR A 56 -2.88 -0.04 -7.63
C TYR A 56 -4.37 -0.34 -7.83
N GLY A 57 -5.03 0.37 -8.76
CA GLY A 57 -6.43 0.13 -9.10
C GLY A 57 -6.68 -1.18 -9.86
N GLY A 58 -5.72 -1.71 -10.60
CA GLY A 58 -5.84 -3.04 -11.21
C GLY A 58 -5.61 -4.16 -10.19
N LEU A 59 -4.50 -4.10 -9.46
CA LEU A 59 -4.13 -5.10 -8.45
C LEU A 59 -5.15 -5.16 -7.32
N GLY A 60 -5.64 -4.02 -6.83
CA GLY A 60 -6.68 -3.96 -5.80
C GLY A 60 -7.99 -4.63 -6.25
N LEU A 61 -8.36 -4.44 -7.53
CA LEU A 61 -9.58 -5.02 -8.10
C LEU A 61 -9.44 -6.53 -8.25
N LEU A 62 -8.26 -7.00 -8.70
CA LEU A 62 -7.94 -8.42 -8.75
C LEU A 62 -8.00 -9.04 -7.36
N GLY A 63 -7.40 -8.39 -6.37
CA GLY A 63 -7.45 -8.81 -4.97
C GLY A 63 -8.88 -8.93 -4.44
N LEU A 64 -9.71 -7.90 -4.67
CA LEU A 64 -11.12 -7.90 -4.25
C LEU A 64 -11.91 -9.04 -4.91
N LYS A 65 -11.73 -9.26 -6.22
CA LYS A 65 -12.40 -10.35 -6.95
C LYS A 65 -11.97 -11.72 -6.43
N LEU A 66 -10.67 -11.92 -6.18
CA LEU A 66 -10.15 -13.18 -5.65
C LEU A 66 -10.66 -13.43 -4.23
N ALA A 67 -10.65 -12.42 -3.37
CA ALA A 67 -11.19 -12.50 -2.02
C ALA A 67 -12.67 -12.94 -2.03
N GLN A 68 -13.50 -12.30 -2.86
CA GLN A 68 -14.91 -12.66 -3.03
C GLN A 68 -15.07 -14.10 -3.56
N LYS A 69 -14.28 -14.50 -4.55
CA LYS A 69 -14.32 -15.86 -5.12
C LYS A 69 -13.94 -16.94 -4.11
N LEU A 70 -13.04 -16.62 -3.17
CA LEU A 70 -12.59 -17.51 -2.10
C LEU A 70 -13.50 -17.46 -0.86
N GLY A 71 -14.59 -16.68 -0.91
CA GLY A 71 -15.56 -16.56 0.17
C GLY A 71 -15.02 -15.80 1.39
N PHE A 72 -14.04 -14.92 1.20
CA PHE A 72 -13.62 -14.01 2.26
C PHE A 72 -14.71 -12.97 2.56
N PRO A 73 -14.76 -12.47 3.81
CA PRO A 73 -15.62 -11.35 4.19
C PRO A 73 -15.41 -10.13 3.29
N ASN A 74 -16.44 -9.30 3.16
CA ASN A 74 -16.33 -8.02 2.47
C ASN A 74 -15.39 -7.09 3.23
N LEU A 75 -14.85 -6.10 2.51
CA LEU A 75 -13.91 -5.10 3.05
C LEU A 75 -14.42 -4.42 4.33
N TRP A 76 -15.73 -4.23 4.49
CA TRP A 76 -16.31 -3.48 5.60
C TRP A 76 -17.05 -4.35 6.62
N ASP A 77 -16.87 -5.67 6.55
CA ASP A 77 -17.44 -6.55 7.56
C ASP A 77 -16.71 -6.32 8.89
N GLU A 78 -17.47 -6.01 9.94
CA GLU A 78 -16.94 -5.70 11.28
C GLU A 78 -16.13 -6.86 11.88
N ASN A 79 -16.41 -8.09 11.45
CA ASN A 79 -15.74 -9.29 11.89
C ASN A 79 -15.26 -10.12 10.70
N VAL A 80 -13.95 -10.32 10.58
CA VAL A 80 -13.37 -11.17 9.53
C VAL A 80 -13.44 -12.64 9.96
N SER A 81 -14.55 -13.30 9.60
CA SER A 81 -14.74 -14.73 9.87
C SER A 81 -13.99 -15.60 8.86
N LEU A 82 -12.89 -16.23 9.29
CA LEU A 82 -12.09 -17.18 8.49
C LEU A 82 -12.39 -18.65 8.86
N LYS A 83 -13.68 -19.02 8.88
CA LYS A 83 -14.14 -20.34 9.35
C LYS A 83 -14.24 -21.40 8.25
N GLY A 84 -14.12 -21.02 6.99
CA GLY A 84 -14.15 -21.94 5.86
C GLY A 84 -12.89 -22.81 5.78
N LYS A 85 -13.01 -23.97 5.12
CA LYS A 85 -11.89 -24.88 4.87
C LYS A 85 -10.75 -24.13 4.17
N TRP A 86 -9.54 -24.17 4.74
CA TRP A 86 -8.33 -23.49 4.26
C TRP A 86 -8.32 -21.95 4.28
N GLN A 87 -9.39 -21.26 4.68
CA GLN A 87 -9.44 -19.80 4.60
C GLN A 87 -8.37 -19.12 5.47
N ASN A 88 -8.13 -19.62 6.69
CA ASN A 88 -7.09 -19.09 7.56
C ASN A 88 -5.68 -19.33 6.98
N GLN A 89 -5.44 -20.48 6.38
CA GLN A 89 -4.14 -20.79 5.75
C GLN A 89 -3.91 -19.90 4.53
N ILE A 90 -4.91 -19.78 3.64
CA ILE A 90 -4.84 -18.91 2.46
C ILE A 90 -4.65 -17.45 2.88
N PHE A 91 -5.34 -17.00 3.93
CA PHE A 91 -5.17 -15.66 4.49
C PHE A 91 -3.71 -15.38 4.86
N TRP A 92 -3.09 -16.26 5.65
CA TRP A 92 -1.72 -16.06 6.10
C TRP A 92 -0.70 -16.18 4.96
N ILE A 93 -0.92 -17.11 4.02
CA ILE A 93 -0.08 -17.20 2.82
C ILE A 93 -0.16 -15.89 2.02
N ALA A 94 -1.37 -15.38 1.78
CA ALA A 94 -1.57 -14.13 1.08
C ALA A 94 -0.98 -12.93 1.85
N ALA A 95 -1.12 -12.89 3.17
CA ALA A 95 -0.56 -11.84 4.03
C ALA A 95 0.97 -11.83 4.01
N ILE A 96 1.61 -13.01 4.14
CA ILE A 96 3.07 -13.16 4.09
C ILE A 96 3.59 -12.77 2.71
N PHE A 97 2.96 -13.28 1.65
CA PHE A 97 3.33 -12.92 0.29
C PHE A 97 3.20 -11.41 0.05
N SER A 98 2.08 -10.80 0.49
CA SER A 98 1.85 -9.36 0.36
C SER A 98 2.86 -8.54 1.14
N ALA A 99 3.20 -8.93 2.37
CA ALA A 99 4.20 -8.26 3.21
C ALA A 99 5.60 -8.32 2.56
N LEU A 100 5.99 -9.45 1.97
CA LEU A 100 7.25 -9.59 1.25
C LEU A 100 7.27 -8.72 -0.01
N VAL A 101 6.23 -8.78 -0.83
CA VAL A 101 6.12 -7.95 -2.04
C VAL A 101 6.13 -6.47 -1.69
N PHE A 102 5.43 -6.06 -0.62
CA PHE A 102 5.40 -4.68 -0.17
C PHE A 102 6.78 -4.22 0.29
N ALA A 103 7.46 -5.00 1.14
CA ALA A 103 8.82 -4.66 1.59
C ALA A 103 9.83 -4.58 0.44
N LEU A 104 9.86 -5.59 -0.42
CA LEU A 104 10.79 -5.62 -1.56
C LEU A 104 10.45 -4.55 -2.61
N GLY A 105 9.17 -4.20 -2.75
CA GLY A 105 8.70 -3.13 -3.64
C GLY A 105 9.26 -1.75 -3.29
N HIS A 106 9.74 -1.54 -2.06
CA HIS A 106 10.40 -0.30 -1.66
C HIS A 106 11.88 -0.23 -2.07
N LEU A 107 12.53 -1.35 -2.37
CA LEU A 107 13.96 -1.37 -2.72
C LEU A 107 14.29 -0.51 -3.94
N PRO A 108 13.54 -0.57 -5.07
CA PRO A 108 13.84 0.30 -6.21
C PRO A 108 13.76 1.79 -5.87
N ALA A 109 12.77 2.19 -5.08
CA ALA A 109 12.60 3.59 -4.66
C ALA A 109 13.78 4.05 -3.79
N VAL A 110 14.21 3.22 -2.83
CA VAL A 110 15.37 3.50 -1.97
C VAL A 110 16.66 3.56 -2.79
N MET A 111 16.86 2.65 -3.73
CA MET A 111 18.04 2.66 -4.60
C MET A 111 18.10 3.92 -5.47
N ILE A 112 16.97 4.35 -6.01
CA ILE A 112 16.88 5.59 -6.79
C ILE A 112 17.15 6.81 -5.89
N LEU A 113 16.52 6.86 -4.70
CA LEU A 113 16.59 8.02 -3.81
C LEU A 113 18.00 8.26 -3.25
N PHE A 114 18.74 7.20 -2.97
CA PHE A 114 20.11 7.27 -2.41
C PHE A 114 21.20 6.95 -3.44
N GLU A 115 20.83 6.87 -4.73
CA GLU A 115 21.74 6.59 -5.85
C GLU A 115 22.55 5.28 -5.73
N PHE A 116 22.03 4.29 -5.00
CA PHE A 116 22.65 2.97 -4.89
C PHE A 116 22.54 2.21 -6.21
N LYS A 117 23.68 1.71 -6.70
CA LYS A 117 23.74 0.95 -7.96
C LYS A 117 23.37 -0.51 -7.76
N THR A 118 23.55 -1.02 -6.56
CA THR A 118 23.27 -2.41 -6.21
C THR A 118 22.62 -2.53 -4.83
N ILE A 119 21.85 -3.60 -4.61
CA ILE A 119 21.20 -3.87 -3.31
C ILE A 119 22.25 -4.01 -2.18
N ALA A 120 23.46 -4.46 -2.51
CA ALA A 120 24.54 -4.65 -1.55
C ALA A 120 25.08 -3.32 -0.97
N GLU A 121 24.81 -2.18 -1.62
CA GLU A 121 25.22 -0.86 -1.12
C GLU A 121 24.25 -0.31 -0.06
N ILE A 122 23.06 -0.91 0.09
CA ILE A 122 22.07 -0.47 1.08
C ILE A 122 22.61 -0.79 2.49
N PRO A 123 22.76 0.23 3.37
CA PRO A 123 23.21 0.01 4.73
C PRO A 123 22.31 -0.99 5.47
N ALA A 124 22.90 -1.88 6.26
CA ALA A 124 22.15 -2.90 6.99
C ALA A 124 21.05 -2.30 7.90
N ALA A 125 21.28 -1.11 8.45
CA ALA A 125 20.28 -0.37 9.22
C ALA A 125 19.05 -0.01 8.37
N LEU A 126 19.27 0.56 7.18
CA LEU A 126 18.19 0.94 6.25
C LEU A 126 17.47 -0.29 5.68
N MET A 127 18.21 -1.35 5.35
CA MET A 127 17.60 -2.63 4.95
C MET A 127 16.72 -3.20 6.05
N SER A 128 17.19 -3.14 7.30
CA SER A 128 16.42 -3.59 8.46
C SER A 128 15.15 -2.75 8.62
N GLU A 129 15.23 -1.43 8.48
CA GLU A 129 14.08 -0.54 8.53
C GLU A 129 13.03 -0.89 7.47
N ILE A 130 13.44 -1.11 6.22
CA ILE A 130 12.54 -1.51 5.13
C ILE A 130 11.82 -2.81 5.48
N ILE A 131 12.53 -3.82 5.97
CA ILE A 131 11.95 -5.12 6.33
C ILE A 131 11.01 -5.00 7.54
N LEU A 132 11.40 -4.23 8.56
CA LEU A 132 10.61 -4.06 9.78
C LEU A 132 9.32 -3.29 9.49
N LEU A 133 9.43 -2.10 8.88
CA LEU A 133 8.29 -1.21 8.64
C LEU A 133 7.36 -1.73 7.55
N ASN A 134 7.88 -2.29 6.46
CA ASN A 134 7.04 -2.73 5.35
C ASN A 134 6.71 -4.23 5.41
N GLY A 135 7.55 -5.04 6.03
CA GLY A 135 7.31 -6.48 6.20
C GLY A 135 6.58 -6.80 7.50
N ILE A 136 7.24 -6.59 8.64
CA ILE A 136 6.73 -7.04 9.94
C ILE A 136 5.46 -6.27 10.34
N VAL A 137 5.44 -4.94 10.18
CA VAL A 137 4.23 -4.16 10.48
C VAL A 137 3.07 -4.56 9.58
N SER A 138 3.31 -4.97 8.32
CA SER A 138 2.26 -5.51 7.45
C SER A 138 1.65 -6.81 7.99
N LEU A 139 2.46 -7.71 8.55
CA LEU A 139 1.96 -8.93 9.21
C LEU A 139 1.19 -8.61 10.49
N PHE A 140 1.66 -7.62 11.25
CA PHE A 140 0.95 -7.10 12.41
C PHE A 140 -0.42 -6.51 11.99
N ALA A 141 -0.46 -5.68 10.96
CA ALA A 141 -1.69 -5.14 10.39
C ALA A 141 -2.64 -6.25 9.91
N ALA A 142 -2.12 -7.30 9.26
CA ALA A 142 -2.91 -8.47 8.86
C ALA A 142 -3.49 -9.23 10.07
N HIS A 143 -2.73 -9.38 11.16
CA HIS A 143 -3.25 -9.97 12.40
C HIS A 143 -4.46 -9.19 12.93
N TYR A 144 -4.38 -7.86 12.95
CA TYR A 144 -5.46 -7.00 13.45
C TYR A 144 -6.63 -6.90 12.47
N LEU A 145 -6.38 -6.97 11.16
CA LEU A 145 -7.43 -7.10 10.14
C LEU A 145 -8.33 -8.30 10.45
N LYS A 146 -7.72 -9.46 10.76
CA LYS A 146 -8.48 -10.68 11.10
C LYS A 146 -9.37 -10.49 12.33
N LYS A 147 -8.94 -9.68 13.31
CA LYS A 147 -9.60 -9.55 14.61
C LYS A 147 -10.61 -8.39 14.68
N TYR A 148 -10.38 -7.31 13.94
CA TYR A 148 -11.10 -6.04 14.10
C TYR A 148 -11.57 -5.43 12.77
N GLY A 149 -11.41 -6.14 11.65
CA GLY A 149 -11.83 -5.64 10.34
C GLY A 149 -10.91 -4.57 9.77
N PHE A 150 -11.34 -3.96 8.67
CA PHE A 150 -10.51 -3.10 7.82
C PHE A 150 -10.04 -1.79 8.45
N LEU A 151 -10.80 -1.23 9.40
CA LEU A 151 -10.37 0.00 10.08
C LEU A 151 -9.09 -0.19 10.90
N ALA A 152 -8.83 -1.40 11.40
CA ALA A 152 -7.64 -1.67 12.20
C ALA A 152 -6.32 -1.55 11.41
N PRO A 153 -6.12 -2.22 10.25
CA PRO A 153 -4.91 -1.99 9.45
C PRO A 153 -4.81 -0.56 8.91
N VAL A 154 -5.93 0.10 8.58
CA VAL A 154 -5.91 1.53 8.18
C VAL A 154 -5.38 2.41 9.32
N GLY A 155 -5.87 2.20 10.54
CA GLY A 155 -5.39 2.91 11.72
C GLY A 155 -3.92 2.62 12.03
N ILE A 156 -3.51 1.36 11.96
CA ILE A 156 -2.09 0.97 12.15
C ILE A 156 -1.20 1.68 11.14
N HIS A 157 -1.56 1.66 9.85
CA HIS A 157 -0.80 2.32 8.80
C HIS A 157 -0.71 3.83 9.04
N PHE A 158 -1.86 4.49 9.24
CA PHE A 158 -1.92 5.92 9.50
C PHE A 158 -1.04 6.33 10.69
N TRP A 159 -1.15 5.64 11.83
CA TRP A 159 -0.36 5.98 13.01
C TRP A 159 1.13 5.65 12.85
N THR A 160 1.45 4.57 12.14
CA THR A 160 2.85 4.25 11.80
C THR A 160 3.47 5.39 11.00
N ASP A 161 2.76 5.89 9.98
CA ASP A 161 3.23 7.01 9.16
C ASP A 161 3.38 8.30 9.98
N ILE A 162 2.42 8.61 10.86
CA ILE A 162 2.51 9.81 11.74
C ILE A 162 3.74 9.70 12.65
N VAL A 163 3.93 8.56 13.32
CA VAL A 163 5.08 8.39 14.21
C VAL A 163 6.38 8.47 13.42
N TRP A 164 6.44 7.80 12.28
CA TRP A 164 7.66 7.70 11.48
C TRP A 164 8.03 9.01 10.81
N HIS A 165 7.10 9.64 10.10
CA HIS A 165 7.39 10.84 9.30
C HIS A 165 7.26 12.13 10.10
N VAL A 166 6.31 12.23 11.05
CA VAL A 166 6.04 13.49 11.75
C VAL A 166 6.79 13.58 13.07
N VAL A 167 6.78 12.53 13.88
CA VAL A 167 7.41 12.58 15.22
C VAL A 167 8.91 12.32 15.14
N TRP A 168 9.30 11.28 14.40
CA TRP A 168 10.70 10.90 14.25
C TRP A 168 11.38 11.61 13.08
N GLY A 169 10.74 11.65 11.90
CA GLY A 169 11.28 12.27 10.68
C GLY A 169 11.40 13.79 10.71
N ALA A 170 10.86 14.47 11.72
CA ALA A 170 11.06 15.90 11.94
C ALA A 170 12.34 16.23 12.76
N ARG A 171 13.17 15.22 13.06
CA ARG A 171 14.45 15.37 13.77
C ARG A 171 15.65 15.31 12.84
#